data_AF-W4GRZ0-F1
#
_entry.id   AF-W4GRZ0-F1
#
_cell.length_a   1.000
_cell.length_b   1.000
_cell.length_c   1.000
_cell.angle_alpha   90.00
_cell.angle_beta   90.00
_cell.angle_gamma   90.00
#
_symmetry.space_group_name_H-M   'P 1'
#
loop_
_entity.id
_entity.type
_entity.pdbx_description
1 polymer ?
#
loop_
_entity_poly.entity_id
_entity_poly.type
_entity_poly.pdbx_seq_one_letter_code
_entity_poly.pdbx_strand_id
1 'polypeptide(L)'
;MGNKLAAARTTRRGGKSPPKKVTQSAKSISLDAKSSTNEPPMTFGKDPTLNREDYIVSKQTDATVVKRPGTINGQQFLIEDCRGTNVFVLDQCTSVQIDECHGCTIFIGPCTASLFVRNCSNSTLVCLVQQFRARDCVDMDIALFSTTAPIIESSAKLRIRPFASAYIGLQHQLDAAKFNVWNNKWSEIFDFTPSGGGGGGGNWTVGEMADATHVLSKLPPQVIADVGYVEDSSIVPLVLGLPARVPDKVVFVCVSTGNSEVARQLVTHATVDTGGNHEAMPKLIQTRQFRVSPVQAKTLFGKQAASHIKNATGNGVEIIAMEWSATTEAIRALLAHESLQQHASSFYVEAASAAAKVDLCWSEWKEVI
;
A
#
# COMPACT_ATOMS: atom_id res chain seq x y z
N MET A 1 -52.46 -45.57 46.74
CA MET A 1 -53.66 -45.15 45.97
C MET A 1 -53.13 -44.29 44.82
N GLY A 2 -53.07 -44.69 43.56
CA GLY A 2 -53.98 -45.54 42.82
C GLY A 2 -54.94 -44.66 42.01
N ASN A 3 -54.54 -44.21 40.82
CA ASN A 3 -55.37 -44.44 39.64
C ASN A 3 -54.60 -44.28 38.32
N LYS A 4 -54.81 -45.27 37.45
CA LYS A 4 -54.35 -45.46 36.07
C LYS A 4 -55.47 -45.05 35.12
N LEU A 5 -55.10 -44.69 33.89
CA LEU A 5 -55.69 -45.07 32.59
C LEU A 5 -54.82 -44.37 31.50
N ALA A 6 -53.90 -45.03 30.77
CA ALA A 6 -54.07 -45.98 29.65
C ALA A 6 -54.98 -45.44 28.53
N ALA A 7 -54.71 -45.55 27.22
CA ALA A 7 -53.56 -45.88 26.38
C ALA A 7 -54.03 -45.64 24.92
N ALA A 8 -53.17 -45.20 23.99
CA ALA A 8 -53.27 -45.59 22.59
C ALA A 8 -51.92 -45.40 21.89
N ARG A 9 -51.47 -46.50 21.27
CA ARG A 9 -50.17 -46.73 20.65
C ARG A 9 -50.40 -46.70 19.14
N THR A 10 -49.58 -45.97 18.38
CA THR A 10 -49.27 -46.37 17.00
C THR A 10 -47.79 -46.16 16.73
N THR A 11 -47.10 -47.28 16.59
CA THR A 11 -45.70 -47.41 16.21
C THR A 11 -45.50 -47.11 14.73
N ARG A 12 -44.45 -46.37 14.36
CA ARG A 12 -43.66 -46.70 13.17
C ARG A 12 -42.17 -46.47 13.41
N ARG A 13 -41.42 -47.48 13.00
CA ARG A 13 -39.98 -47.74 13.17
C ARG A 13 -39.13 -46.82 12.30
N GLY A 14 -37.91 -46.57 12.79
CA GLY A 14 -36.69 -46.85 12.02
C GLY A 14 -35.94 -45.64 11.47
N GLY A 15 -34.68 -45.49 11.90
CA GLY A 15 -33.67 -44.71 11.18
C GLY A 15 -32.93 -43.67 12.03
N LYS A 16 -31.97 -44.11 12.85
CA LYS A 16 -30.89 -43.23 13.33
C LYS A 16 -29.91 -43.02 12.17
N SER A 17 -29.79 -41.80 11.68
CA SER A 17 -28.77 -41.39 10.71
C SER A 17 -27.59 -40.71 11.45
N PRO A 18 -26.33 -41.05 11.16
CA PRO A 18 -25.15 -40.44 11.78
C PRO A 18 -24.84 -39.04 11.20
N PRO A 19 -23.96 -38.25 11.83
CA PRO A 19 -23.62 -36.91 11.37
C PRO A 19 -22.92 -36.98 10.00
N LYS A 20 -23.33 -36.10 9.08
CA LYS A 20 -22.73 -35.98 7.74
C LYS A 20 -21.26 -35.53 7.87
N LYS A 21 -20.33 -36.47 7.67
CA LYS A 21 -18.96 -36.18 7.27
C LYS A 21 -18.98 -35.58 5.87
N VAL A 22 -18.56 -34.32 5.73
CA VAL A 22 -18.22 -33.74 4.43
C VAL A 22 -16.84 -34.30 4.07
N THR A 23 -16.81 -35.39 3.32
CA THR A 23 -15.62 -35.89 2.64
C THR A 23 -15.36 -35.01 1.41
N GLN A 24 -14.44 -34.04 1.54
CA GLN A 24 -13.75 -33.49 0.37
C GLN A 24 -12.67 -34.50 -0.03
N SER A 25 -12.75 -35.01 -1.26
CA SER A 25 -11.73 -35.90 -1.81
C SER A 25 -10.42 -35.14 -1.96
N ALA A 26 -9.42 -35.48 -1.16
CA ALA A 26 -8.04 -35.14 -1.44
C ALA A 26 -7.59 -35.95 -2.67
N LYS A 27 -7.56 -35.31 -3.84
CA LYS A 27 -6.71 -35.80 -4.94
C LYS A 27 -5.31 -35.27 -4.68
N SER A 28 -4.43 -36.15 -4.23
CA SER A 28 -2.98 -35.94 -4.25
C SER A 28 -2.54 -35.67 -5.68
N ILE A 29 -2.08 -34.45 -5.97
CA ILE A 29 -1.36 -34.14 -7.20
C ILE A 29 0.12 -34.32 -6.88
N SER A 30 0.71 -35.35 -7.48
CA SER A 30 2.15 -35.59 -7.49
C SER A 30 2.86 -34.44 -8.20
N LEU A 31 3.81 -33.81 -7.50
CA LEU A 31 4.71 -32.81 -8.05
C LEU A 31 5.87 -33.53 -8.76
N ASP A 32 5.71 -33.75 -10.05
CA ASP A 32 6.86 -33.95 -10.94
C ASP A 32 7.18 -32.60 -11.58
N ALA A 33 8.37 -32.09 -11.24
CA ALA A 33 8.91 -30.83 -11.74
C ALA A 33 9.19 -30.90 -13.25
N LYS A 34 8.42 -30.16 -14.04
CA LYS A 34 8.81 -29.68 -15.37
C LYS A 34 8.35 -28.23 -15.53
N SER A 35 9.33 -27.34 -15.66
CA SER A 35 9.16 -25.95 -16.11
C SER A 35 8.31 -25.93 -17.39
N SER A 36 7.17 -25.22 -17.37
CA SER A 36 6.30 -25.02 -18.52
C SER A 36 6.14 -23.54 -18.80
N THR A 37 6.78 -23.07 -19.86
CA THR A 37 6.75 -21.71 -20.43
C THR A 37 5.45 -21.37 -21.17
N ASN A 38 4.29 -21.79 -20.67
CA ASN A 38 2.99 -21.61 -21.36
C ASN A 38 2.04 -20.69 -20.58
N GLU A 39 2.51 -19.51 -20.20
CA GLU A 39 1.57 -18.42 -19.91
C GLU A 39 1.12 -17.79 -21.24
N PRO A 40 -0.18 -17.47 -21.39
CA PRO A 40 -0.66 -16.77 -22.58
C PRO A 40 0.10 -15.44 -22.73
N PRO A 41 0.51 -15.06 -23.95
CA PRO A 41 1.21 -13.80 -24.16
C PRO A 41 0.33 -12.64 -23.67
N MET A 42 0.93 -11.70 -22.93
CA MET A 42 0.26 -10.47 -22.55
C MET A 42 -0.34 -9.81 -23.80
N THR A 43 -1.66 -9.60 -23.78
CA THR A 43 -2.35 -8.92 -24.87
C THR A 43 -2.21 -7.42 -24.64
N PHE A 44 -1.17 -6.83 -25.24
CA PHE A 44 -1.15 -5.40 -25.53
C PHE A 44 -2.39 -5.07 -26.37
N GLY A 45 -3.01 -3.90 -26.16
CA GLY A 45 -4.31 -3.56 -26.75
C GLY A 45 -4.39 -3.82 -28.26
N LYS A 46 -5.62 -3.89 -28.81
CA LYS A 46 -5.84 -4.13 -30.26
C LYS A 46 -5.48 -2.93 -31.16
N ASP A 47 -4.75 -1.95 -30.63
CA ASP A 47 -4.37 -0.76 -31.39
C ASP A 47 -3.23 -1.14 -32.37
N PRO A 48 -3.49 -1.16 -33.68
CA PRO A 48 -2.51 -1.59 -34.68
C PRO A 48 -1.35 -0.59 -34.85
N THR A 49 -1.43 0.60 -34.24
CA THR A 49 -0.37 1.60 -34.31
C THR A 49 0.74 1.38 -33.27
N LEU A 50 0.51 0.51 -32.29
CA LEU A 50 1.47 0.23 -31.23
C LEU A 50 2.48 -0.84 -31.66
N ASN A 51 3.77 -0.56 -31.46
CA ASN A 51 4.82 -1.55 -31.60
C ASN A 51 5.04 -2.26 -30.26
N ARG A 52 4.86 -3.58 -30.24
CA ARG A 52 4.96 -4.40 -29.02
C ARG A 52 6.32 -4.26 -28.32
N GLU A 53 7.41 -4.16 -29.08
CA GLU A 53 8.76 -4.09 -28.52
C GLU A 53 9.01 -2.84 -27.68
N ASP A 54 8.20 -1.79 -27.87
CA ASP A 54 8.31 -0.58 -27.06
C ASP A 54 7.83 -0.79 -25.61
N TYR A 55 7.10 -1.87 -25.36
CA TYR A 55 6.47 -2.20 -24.07
C TYR A 55 7.10 -3.41 -23.38
N ILE A 56 8.25 -3.87 -23.88
CA ILE A 56 8.97 -5.03 -23.38
C ILE A 56 10.43 -4.65 -23.15
N VAL A 57 10.97 -5.05 -22.01
CA VAL A 57 12.41 -5.08 -21.73
C VAL A 57 12.78 -6.53 -21.44
N SER A 58 13.39 -7.19 -22.42
CA SER A 58 13.71 -8.62 -22.34
C SER A 58 15.21 -8.84 -22.51
N LYS A 59 15.77 -9.77 -21.73
CA LYS A 59 17.13 -10.32 -21.91
C LYS A 59 18.25 -9.27 -21.91
N GLN A 60 18.10 -8.23 -21.11
CA GLN A 60 19.14 -7.22 -20.93
C GLN A 60 20.17 -7.69 -19.90
N THR A 61 21.44 -7.36 -20.11
CA THR A 61 22.53 -7.66 -19.17
C THR A 61 23.41 -6.44 -19.01
N ASP A 62 23.68 -6.04 -17.77
CA ASP A 62 24.53 -4.90 -17.41
C ASP A 62 24.19 -3.60 -18.18
N ALA A 63 22.90 -3.40 -18.44
CA ALA A 63 22.38 -2.29 -19.23
C ALA A 63 21.61 -1.28 -18.37
N THR A 64 21.33 -0.12 -18.96
CA THR A 64 20.37 0.84 -18.40
C THR A 64 19.32 1.18 -19.45
N VAL A 65 18.06 0.88 -19.14
CA VAL A 65 16.91 1.10 -20.03
C VAL A 65 15.99 2.14 -19.39
N VAL A 66 15.62 3.16 -20.16
CA VAL A 66 14.76 4.25 -19.70
C VAL A 66 13.57 4.40 -20.64
N LYS A 67 12.36 4.30 -20.10
CA LYS A 67 11.12 4.71 -20.74
C LYS A 67 10.70 6.05 -20.15
N ARG A 68 10.75 7.10 -20.97
CA ARG A 68 10.51 8.49 -20.56
C ARG A 68 9.00 8.75 -20.34
N PRO A 69 8.63 9.82 -19.63
CA PRO A 69 7.23 10.24 -19.53
C PRO A 69 6.56 10.33 -20.91
N GLY A 70 5.34 9.80 -21.02
CA GLY A 70 4.56 9.80 -22.26
C GLY A 70 4.95 8.75 -23.29
N THR A 71 5.87 7.83 -22.99
CA THR A 71 6.26 6.75 -23.92
C THR A 71 5.45 5.46 -23.74
N ILE A 72 4.91 5.22 -22.54
CA ILE A 72 4.08 4.06 -22.23
C ILE A 72 2.59 4.41 -22.28
N ASN A 73 2.21 5.62 -21.86
CA ASN A 73 0.84 6.14 -21.94
C ASN A 73 -0.24 5.17 -21.42
N GLY A 74 0.03 4.54 -20.27
CA GLY A 74 -0.93 3.64 -19.62
C GLY A 74 -1.07 2.27 -20.27
N GLN A 75 -0.20 1.87 -21.21
CA GLN A 75 -0.18 0.50 -21.71
C GLN A 75 0.33 -0.50 -20.66
N GLN A 76 0.20 -1.79 -20.98
CA GLN A 76 0.84 -2.85 -20.20
C GLN A 76 2.36 -2.83 -20.45
N PHE A 77 3.14 -3.33 -19.51
CA PHE A 77 4.60 -3.37 -19.64
C PHE A 77 5.19 -4.69 -19.10
N LEU A 78 6.17 -5.25 -19.79
CA LEU A 78 6.86 -6.48 -19.41
C LEU A 78 8.35 -6.22 -19.21
N ILE A 79 8.89 -6.74 -18.11
CA ILE A 79 10.32 -6.82 -17.86
C ILE A 79 10.64 -8.29 -17.60
N GLU A 80 11.47 -8.91 -18.42
CA GLU A 80 11.78 -10.35 -18.28
C GLU A 80 13.25 -10.66 -18.54
N ASP A 81 13.77 -11.71 -17.92
CA ASP A 81 15.09 -12.28 -18.16
C ASP A 81 16.27 -11.28 -18.06
N CYS A 82 16.14 -10.22 -17.24
CA CYS A 82 17.16 -9.18 -17.11
C CYS A 82 18.17 -9.48 -15.99
N ARG A 83 19.45 -9.18 -16.21
CA ARG A 83 20.53 -9.39 -15.23
C ARG A 83 21.37 -8.13 -15.03
N GLY A 84 21.65 -7.75 -13.78
CA GLY A 84 22.51 -6.58 -13.51
C GLY A 84 22.01 -5.26 -14.11
N THR A 85 20.72 -5.18 -14.46
CA THR A 85 20.18 -4.13 -15.35
C THR A 85 19.41 -3.09 -14.54
N ASN A 86 19.59 -1.82 -14.89
CA ASN A 86 18.76 -0.74 -14.39
C ASN A 86 17.60 -0.51 -15.36
N VAL A 87 16.35 -0.60 -14.90
CA VAL A 87 15.16 -0.36 -15.72
C VAL A 87 14.32 0.74 -15.08
N PHE A 88 14.14 1.85 -15.79
CA PHE A 88 13.36 2.99 -15.33
C PHE A 88 12.17 3.22 -16.25
N VAL A 89 10.98 2.89 -15.77
CA VAL A 89 9.72 3.20 -16.44
C VAL A 89 9.12 4.43 -15.78
N LEU A 90 9.50 5.61 -16.29
CA LEU A 90 9.12 6.92 -15.75
C LEU A 90 7.78 7.40 -16.31
N ASP A 91 6.83 6.48 -16.44
CA ASP A 91 5.53 6.74 -17.04
C ASP A 91 4.44 5.85 -16.43
N GLN A 92 3.19 6.23 -16.68
CA GLN A 92 2.04 5.45 -16.22
C GLN A 92 1.93 4.13 -16.99
N CYS A 93 1.61 3.05 -16.27
CA CYS A 93 1.27 1.73 -16.84
C CYS A 93 -0.11 1.29 -16.35
N THR A 94 -0.80 0.43 -17.11
CA THR A 94 -1.99 -0.26 -16.60
C THR A 94 -1.57 -1.45 -15.73
N SER A 95 -0.78 -2.38 -16.28
CA SER A 95 -0.26 -3.54 -15.56
C SER A 95 1.20 -3.76 -15.90
N VAL A 96 1.97 -4.25 -14.93
CA VAL A 96 3.40 -4.54 -15.11
C VAL A 96 3.70 -5.96 -14.64
N GLN A 97 4.43 -6.70 -15.46
CA GLN A 97 4.99 -8.01 -15.10
C GLN A 97 6.51 -7.91 -15.05
N ILE A 98 7.12 -8.46 -14.00
CA ILE A 98 8.57 -8.49 -13.80
C ILE A 98 8.96 -9.94 -13.49
N ASP A 99 9.61 -10.61 -14.44
CA ASP A 99 9.87 -12.04 -14.38
C ASP A 99 11.36 -12.35 -14.53
N GLU A 100 11.88 -13.31 -13.77
CA GLU A 100 13.26 -13.84 -13.93
C GLU A 100 14.35 -12.75 -13.95
N CYS A 101 14.16 -11.68 -13.17
CA CYS A 101 15.08 -10.55 -13.10
C CYS A 101 16.00 -10.66 -11.87
N HIS A 102 17.32 -10.52 -12.08
CA HIS A 102 18.31 -10.78 -11.05
C HIS A 102 19.41 -9.71 -10.98
N GLY A 103 19.70 -9.17 -9.79
CA GLY A 103 20.69 -8.10 -9.65
C GLY A 103 20.23 -6.77 -10.26
N CYS A 104 18.92 -6.56 -10.43
CA CYS A 104 18.38 -5.42 -11.15
C CYS A 104 18.01 -4.27 -10.20
N THR A 105 18.01 -3.04 -10.74
CA THR A 105 17.38 -1.89 -10.09
C THR A 105 16.23 -1.42 -10.96
N ILE A 106 15.01 -1.47 -10.44
CA ILE A 106 13.81 -1.23 -11.23
C ILE A 106 12.99 -0.11 -10.59
N PHE A 107 12.63 0.90 -11.39
CA PHE A 107 11.68 1.93 -11.02
C PHE A 107 10.46 1.85 -11.94
N ILE A 108 9.27 1.76 -11.36
CA ILE A 108 8.00 1.75 -12.08
C ILE A 108 7.17 2.94 -11.62
N GLY A 109 6.78 3.80 -12.58
CA GLY A 109 5.81 4.88 -12.37
C GLY A 109 4.42 4.36 -11.99
N PRO A 110 3.39 5.23 -11.95
CA PRO A 110 2.07 4.83 -11.47
C PRO A 110 1.48 3.65 -12.26
N CYS A 111 1.21 2.54 -11.58
CA CYS A 111 0.59 1.34 -12.15
C CYS A 111 -0.86 1.21 -11.69
N THR A 112 -1.82 1.52 -12.57
CA THR A 112 -3.23 1.69 -12.19
C THR A 112 -4.00 0.41 -11.88
N ALA A 113 -3.47 -0.77 -12.25
CA ALA A 113 -4.06 -2.06 -11.90
C ALA A 113 -3.08 -2.88 -11.04
N SER A 114 -2.29 -3.75 -11.66
CA SER A 114 -1.49 -4.74 -10.92
C SER A 114 -0.05 -4.78 -11.39
N LEU A 115 0.87 -4.83 -10.43
CA LEU A 115 2.26 -5.17 -10.64
C LEU A 115 2.53 -6.54 -10.04
N PHE A 116 3.01 -7.47 -10.87
CA PHE A 116 3.35 -8.83 -10.45
C PHE A 116 4.86 -9.08 -10.66
N VAL A 117 5.57 -9.38 -9.57
CA VAL A 117 6.98 -9.77 -9.57
C VAL A 117 7.10 -11.28 -9.35
N ARG A 118 7.83 -11.99 -10.21
CA ARG A 118 7.98 -13.45 -10.15
C ARG A 118 9.41 -13.89 -10.38
N ASN A 119 9.86 -14.88 -9.61
CA ASN A 119 11.18 -15.49 -9.78
C ASN A 119 12.34 -14.48 -9.81
N CYS A 120 12.21 -13.37 -9.08
CA CYS A 120 13.22 -12.31 -9.06
C CYS A 120 14.12 -12.44 -7.82
N SER A 121 15.38 -12.02 -7.93
CA SER A 121 16.26 -12.01 -6.76
C SER A 121 17.34 -10.93 -6.76
N ASN A 122 17.87 -10.65 -5.57
CA ASN A 122 18.97 -9.71 -5.36
C ASN A 122 18.72 -8.36 -6.05
N SER A 123 17.49 -7.86 -6.01
CA SER A 123 17.06 -6.71 -6.81
C SER A 123 16.36 -5.65 -5.96
N THR A 124 16.45 -4.41 -6.42
CA THR A 124 15.72 -3.27 -5.83
C THR A 124 14.56 -2.90 -6.74
N LEU A 125 13.37 -2.75 -6.18
CA LEU A 125 12.16 -2.30 -6.85
C LEU A 125 11.58 -1.07 -6.15
N VAL A 126 11.35 0.00 -6.90
CA VAL A 126 10.62 1.19 -6.46
C VAL A 126 9.35 1.28 -7.30
N CYS A 127 8.17 1.24 -6.68
CA CYS A 127 6.92 1.26 -7.40
C CYS A 127 5.76 1.88 -6.64
N LEU A 128 4.83 2.43 -7.41
CA LEU A 128 3.55 2.95 -6.94
C LEU A 128 2.43 2.27 -7.73
N VAL A 129 1.61 1.48 -7.04
CA VAL A 129 0.71 0.53 -7.69
C VAL A 129 -0.66 0.48 -7.00
N GLN A 130 -1.70 0.10 -7.73
CA GLN A 130 -2.98 -0.18 -7.08
C GLN A 130 -2.92 -1.52 -6.33
N GLN A 131 -2.44 -2.59 -6.98
CA GLN A 131 -2.27 -3.92 -6.42
C GLN A 131 -0.83 -4.44 -6.63
N PHE A 132 -0.20 -4.88 -5.53
CA PHE A 132 1.14 -5.47 -5.57
C PHE A 132 1.08 -6.97 -5.30
N ARG A 133 1.79 -7.76 -6.11
CA ARG A 133 2.00 -9.19 -5.88
C ARG A 133 3.45 -9.55 -6.10
N ALA A 134 4.03 -10.34 -5.19
CA ALA A 134 5.33 -10.98 -5.38
C ALA A 134 5.22 -12.48 -5.15
N ARG A 135 5.77 -13.29 -6.06
CA ARG A 135 5.84 -14.75 -5.91
C ARG A 135 7.24 -15.25 -6.22
N ASP A 136 7.72 -16.23 -5.46
CA ASP A 136 9.02 -16.88 -5.73
C ASP A 136 10.19 -15.88 -5.76
N CYS A 137 10.12 -14.81 -4.97
CA CYS A 137 11.13 -13.76 -4.94
C CYS A 137 12.05 -13.89 -3.72
N VAL A 138 13.35 -13.67 -3.90
CA VAL A 138 14.32 -13.82 -2.80
C VAL A 138 15.27 -12.64 -2.74
N ASP A 139 15.47 -12.09 -1.54
CA ASP A 139 16.45 -11.02 -1.31
C ASP A 139 16.13 -9.76 -2.15
N MET A 140 14.98 -9.16 -1.87
CA MET A 140 14.47 -8.00 -2.60
C MET A 140 14.35 -6.78 -1.69
N ASP A 141 14.77 -5.62 -2.17
CA ASP A 141 14.51 -4.32 -1.56
C ASP A 141 13.36 -3.61 -2.27
N ILE A 142 12.24 -3.39 -1.59
CA ILE A 142 11.01 -2.91 -2.22
C ILE A 142 10.55 -1.61 -1.56
N ALA A 143 10.58 -0.50 -2.29
CA ALA A 143 9.91 0.76 -1.90
C ALA A 143 8.54 0.79 -2.55
N LEU A 144 7.51 0.74 -1.73
CA LEU A 144 6.15 0.46 -2.17
C LEU A 144 5.18 1.56 -1.74
N PHE A 145 4.38 2.00 -2.70
CA PHE A 145 3.06 2.53 -2.43
C PHE A 145 2.05 1.53 -2.99
N SER A 146 1.08 1.11 -2.18
CA SER A 146 -0.01 0.25 -2.65
C SER A 146 -1.36 0.71 -2.15
N THR A 147 -2.36 0.81 -3.03
CA THR A 147 -3.73 1.15 -2.62
C THR A 147 -4.41 0.00 -1.87
N THR A 148 -4.04 -1.24 -2.19
CA THR A 148 -4.54 -2.45 -1.52
C THR A 148 -3.44 -3.10 -0.66
N ALA A 149 -3.83 -4.02 0.23
CA ALA A 149 -2.88 -4.86 0.96
C ALA A 149 -1.95 -5.60 -0.02
N PRO A 150 -0.62 -5.42 0.04
CA PRO A 150 0.33 -6.14 -0.81
C PRO A 150 0.36 -7.62 -0.50
N ILE A 151 0.53 -8.45 -1.53
CA ILE A 151 0.53 -9.90 -1.39
C ILE A 151 1.92 -10.46 -1.68
N ILE A 152 2.38 -11.38 -0.84
CA ILE A 152 3.59 -12.18 -1.08
C ILE A 152 3.29 -13.68 -0.97
N GLU A 153 4.00 -14.50 -1.74
CA GLU A 153 3.87 -15.95 -1.77
C GLU A 153 5.22 -16.59 -2.14
N SER A 154 5.57 -17.72 -1.52
CA SER A 154 6.79 -18.50 -1.76
C SER A 154 8.07 -17.66 -1.83
N SER A 155 8.11 -16.54 -1.10
CA SER A 155 9.18 -15.54 -1.18
C SER A 155 9.91 -15.45 0.16
N ALA A 156 11.15 -14.96 0.17
CA ALA A 156 11.95 -14.85 1.40
C ALA A 156 12.91 -13.65 1.38
N LYS A 157 13.25 -13.13 2.56
CA LYS A 157 14.18 -11.99 2.74
C LYS A 157 13.73 -10.75 1.97
N LEU A 158 12.43 -10.46 1.97
CA LEU A 158 11.91 -9.22 1.40
C LEU A 158 12.10 -8.08 2.41
N ARG A 159 12.67 -6.96 1.98
CA ARG A 159 12.81 -5.73 2.78
C ARG A 159 11.89 -4.69 2.17
N ILE A 160 10.71 -4.52 2.77
CA ILE A 160 9.67 -3.65 2.23
C ILE A 160 9.62 -2.37 3.05
N ARG A 161 9.54 -1.21 2.38
CA ARG A 161 9.51 0.12 3.00
C ARG A 161 8.57 1.03 2.23
N PRO A 162 8.15 2.19 2.77
CA PRO A 162 7.30 3.10 2.01
C PRO A 162 8.03 3.64 0.79
N PHE A 163 7.28 3.89 -0.28
CA PHE A 163 7.74 4.68 -1.41
C PHE A 163 8.10 6.10 -0.96
N ALA A 164 9.29 6.56 -1.35
CA ALA A 164 9.78 7.91 -1.10
C ALA A 164 10.64 8.35 -2.29
N SER A 165 9.99 8.85 -3.34
CA SER A 165 10.68 9.33 -4.55
C SER A 165 9.87 10.41 -5.25
N ALA A 166 10.56 11.27 -6.00
CA ALA A 166 9.92 12.23 -6.89
C ALA A 166 10.76 12.48 -8.15
N TYR A 167 10.07 12.82 -9.23
CA TYR A 167 10.62 13.40 -10.44
C TYR A 167 9.58 14.34 -11.06
N ILE A 168 10.03 15.29 -11.88
CA ILE A 168 9.19 16.22 -12.63
C ILE A 168 8.21 15.42 -13.50
N GLY A 169 6.92 15.67 -13.27
CA GLY A 169 5.83 15.02 -13.98
C GLY A 169 5.17 13.86 -13.22
N LEU A 170 5.80 13.33 -12.16
CA LEU A 170 5.18 12.24 -11.38
C LEU A 170 3.85 12.66 -10.74
N GLN A 171 3.74 13.89 -10.22
CA GLN A 171 2.47 14.40 -9.67
C GLN A 171 1.37 14.41 -10.74
N HIS A 172 1.66 14.91 -11.94
CA HIS A 172 0.71 14.94 -13.04
C HIS A 172 0.29 13.51 -13.46
N GLN A 173 1.23 12.56 -13.47
CA GLN A 173 0.92 11.16 -13.75
C GLN A 173 0.03 10.54 -12.66
N LEU A 174 0.26 10.85 -11.38
CA LEU A 174 -0.61 10.40 -10.28
C LEU A 174 -2.02 10.96 -10.38
N ASP A 175 -2.14 12.25 -10.71
CA ASP A 175 -3.44 12.92 -10.90
C ASP A 175 -4.21 12.31 -12.09
N ALA A 176 -3.53 12.10 -13.22
CA ALA A 176 -4.10 11.46 -14.41
C ALA A 176 -4.53 10.00 -14.13
N ALA A 177 -3.72 9.27 -13.36
CA ALA A 177 -3.99 7.92 -12.90
C ALA A 177 -5.01 7.83 -11.76
N LYS A 178 -5.46 8.98 -11.23
CA LYS A 178 -6.41 9.10 -10.11
C LYS A 178 -5.95 8.38 -8.83
N PHE A 179 -4.65 8.38 -8.58
CA PHE A 179 -4.11 7.86 -7.32
C PHE A 179 -4.46 8.80 -6.17
N ASN A 180 -5.05 8.24 -5.12
CA ASN A 180 -5.17 8.95 -3.86
C ASN A 180 -3.93 8.72 -3.00
N VAL A 181 -3.05 9.72 -2.94
CA VAL A 181 -1.77 9.64 -2.20
C VAL A 181 -1.93 9.45 -0.68
N TRP A 182 -3.14 9.66 -0.15
CA TRP A 182 -3.46 9.45 1.27
C TRP A 182 -3.95 8.04 1.58
N ASN A 183 -4.06 7.15 0.59
CA ASN A 183 -4.50 5.77 0.78
C ASN A 183 -3.35 4.82 0.42
N ASN A 184 -2.42 4.63 1.36
CA ASN A 184 -1.24 3.78 1.20
C ASN A 184 -1.20 2.64 2.23
N LYS A 185 -1.28 1.41 1.74
CA LYS A 185 -1.32 0.15 2.49
C LYS A 185 -0.02 -0.64 2.41
N TRP A 186 1.10 -0.01 2.03
CA TRP A 186 2.37 -0.70 1.76
C TRP A 186 2.82 -1.69 2.86
N SER A 187 2.47 -1.44 4.13
CA SER A 187 2.86 -2.26 5.28
C SER A 187 1.83 -3.31 5.71
N GLU A 188 0.64 -3.35 5.09
CA GLU A 188 -0.41 -4.35 5.32
C GLU A 188 -0.12 -5.63 4.50
N ILE A 189 1.07 -6.20 4.68
CA ILE A 189 1.53 -7.35 3.90
C ILE A 189 0.72 -8.60 4.26
N PHE A 190 0.14 -9.23 3.25
CA PHE A 190 -0.47 -10.55 3.36
C PHE A 190 0.47 -11.61 2.76
N ASP A 191 0.96 -12.51 3.61
CA ASP A 191 1.84 -13.61 3.22
C ASP A 191 1.03 -14.92 3.11
N PHE A 192 0.94 -15.49 1.90
CA PHE A 192 0.25 -16.75 1.65
C PHE A 192 1.01 -17.98 2.15
N THR A 193 2.33 -17.86 2.35
CA THR A 193 3.22 -18.98 2.70
C THR A 193 4.15 -18.59 3.85
N PRO A 194 3.61 -18.16 5.01
CA PRO A 194 4.42 -17.64 6.10
C PRO A 194 5.39 -18.73 6.58
N SER A 195 6.69 -18.46 6.48
CA SER A 195 7.71 -19.26 7.14
C SER A 195 7.82 -18.77 8.58
N GLY A 196 7.61 -19.67 9.55
CA GLY A 196 7.73 -19.34 10.97
C GLY A 196 6.44 -19.50 11.77
N GLY A 197 6.09 -20.75 12.08
CA GLY A 197 5.36 -21.04 13.31
C GLY A 197 6.24 -20.72 14.53
N GLY A 198 6.07 -19.53 15.10
CA GLY A 198 6.37 -19.28 16.52
C GLY A 198 7.80 -18.98 16.96
N GLY A 199 8.80 -18.71 16.09
CA GLY A 199 10.14 -18.44 16.66
C GLY A 199 11.31 -17.96 15.79
N GLY A 200 11.19 -17.65 14.49
CA GLY A 200 12.34 -17.11 13.77
C GLY A 200 12.09 -16.72 12.32
N GLY A 201 12.14 -15.40 12.06
CA GLY A 201 12.28 -14.76 10.75
C GLY A 201 11.09 -14.92 9.80
N GLY A 202 10.23 -13.90 9.71
CA GLY A 202 9.21 -13.85 8.66
C GLY A 202 9.85 -13.72 7.27
N ASN A 203 9.07 -14.03 6.22
CA ASN A 203 9.51 -13.90 4.82
C ASN A 203 9.82 -12.45 4.40
N TRP A 204 9.38 -11.48 5.20
CA TRP A 204 9.60 -10.06 4.97
C TRP A 204 9.93 -9.31 6.27
N THR A 205 10.57 -8.15 6.12
CA THR A 205 10.92 -7.21 7.18
C THR A 205 10.75 -5.78 6.67
N VAL A 206 10.77 -4.81 7.58
CA VAL A 206 10.85 -3.39 7.19
C VAL A 206 12.26 -3.08 6.71
N GLY A 207 12.39 -2.52 5.51
CA GLY A 207 13.68 -2.10 4.94
C GLY A 207 14.15 -0.73 5.44
N GLU A 208 15.45 -0.47 5.31
CA GLU A 208 16.03 0.85 5.61
C GLU A 208 15.66 1.89 4.54
N MET A 209 15.38 3.12 4.97
CA MET A 209 14.91 4.17 4.06
C MET A 209 15.96 4.65 3.06
N ALA A 210 17.24 4.64 3.44
CA ALA A 210 18.32 5.24 2.64
C ALA A 210 18.51 4.55 1.27
N ASP A 211 18.32 3.23 1.18
CA ASP A 211 18.73 2.49 -0.01
C ASP A 211 17.83 2.70 -1.25
N ALA A 212 16.56 3.12 -1.10
CA ALA A 212 15.68 3.33 -2.26
C ALA A 212 15.72 4.73 -2.85
N THR A 213 15.92 5.74 -2.02
CA THR A 213 15.89 7.14 -2.45
C THR A 213 16.91 7.35 -3.57
N HIS A 214 18.04 6.67 -3.51
CA HIS A 214 19.08 6.74 -4.55
C HIS A 214 18.83 5.90 -5.80
N VAL A 215 17.70 5.19 -5.95
CA VAL A 215 17.45 4.41 -7.19
C VAL A 215 17.47 5.32 -8.43
N LEU A 216 16.86 6.49 -8.33
CA LEU A 216 16.84 7.47 -9.43
C LEU A 216 18.19 8.14 -9.67
N SER A 217 19.15 8.10 -8.73
CA SER A 217 20.50 8.62 -8.98
C SER A 217 21.30 7.73 -9.95
N LYS A 218 20.85 6.49 -10.19
CA LYS A 218 21.41 5.60 -11.22
C LYS A 218 20.90 5.92 -12.64
N LEU A 219 20.02 6.90 -12.81
CA LEU A 219 19.62 7.38 -14.14
C LEU A 219 20.82 8.01 -14.88
N PRO A 220 20.85 7.95 -16.22
CA PRO A 220 21.85 8.71 -16.99
C PRO A 220 21.74 10.22 -16.69
N PRO A 221 22.86 10.98 -16.59
CA PRO A 221 22.84 12.39 -16.20
C PRO A 221 21.91 13.27 -17.06
N GLN A 222 21.86 12.97 -18.36
CA GLN A 222 20.97 13.66 -19.30
C GLN A 222 19.50 13.47 -18.93
N VAL A 223 19.13 12.26 -18.52
CA VAL A 223 17.77 11.94 -18.09
C VAL A 223 17.46 12.60 -16.75
N ILE A 224 18.41 12.58 -15.80
CA ILE A 224 18.27 13.28 -14.51
C ILE A 224 17.95 14.75 -14.72
N ALA A 225 18.68 15.43 -15.63
CA ALA A 225 18.42 16.82 -15.97
C ALA A 225 17.03 17.03 -16.59
N ASP A 226 16.60 16.13 -17.47
CA ASP A 226 15.30 16.21 -18.15
C ASP A 226 14.12 15.97 -17.21
N VAL A 227 14.24 15.00 -16.29
CA VAL A 227 13.15 14.59 -15.38
C VAL A 227 13.26 15.26 -14.01
N GLY A 228 14.29 16.05 -13.74
CA GLY A 228 14.49 16.78 -12.49
C GLY A 228 14.32 15.94 -11.24
N TYR A 229 15.14 14.89 -11.10
CA TYR A 229 15.25 14.14 -9.86
C TYR A 229 15.81 15.05 -8.76
N VAL A 230 15.15 15.04 -7.60
CA VAL A 230 15.60 15.73 -6.39
C VAL A 230 15.82 14.66 -5.32
N GLU A 231 17.04 14.60 -4.80
CA GLU A 231 17.40 13.71 -3.71
C GLU A 231 16.56 13.99 -2.46
N ASP A 232 16.26 12.94 -1.70
CA ASP A 232 15.47 12.99 -0.46
C ASP A 232 14.10 13.67 -0.58
N SER A 233 13.50 13.62 -1.78
CA SER A 233 12.16 14.14 -2.04
C SER A 233 11.15 13.02 -2.30
N SER A 234 9.90 13.25 -1.88
CA SER A 234 8.79 12.34 -2.11
C SER A 234 7.54 13.09 -2.54
N ILE A 235 6.87 12.59 -3.58
CA ILE A 235 5.59 13.15 -4.03
C ILE A 235 4.39 12.68 -3.17
N VAL A 236 4.55 11.56 -2.48
CA VAL A 236 3.54 11.01 -1.57
C VAL A 236 3.95 11.27 -0.11
N PRO A 237 2.98 11.42 0.81
CA PRO A 237 3.26 11.51 2.23
C PRO A 237 4.07 10.30 2.71
N LEU A 238 5.16 10.53 3.45
CA LEU A 238 5.94 9.46 4.04
C LEU A 238 5.17 8.83 5.21
N VAL A 239 4.62 7.64 4.97
CA VAL A 239 3.91 6.85 5.99
C VAL A 239 4.77 5.67 6.43
N LEU A 240 5.15 5.59 7.70
CA LEU A 240 6.04 4.56 8.22
C LEU A 240 5.37 3.20 8.49
N GLY A 241 4.06 3.11 8.25
CA GLY A 241 3.31 1.88 8.29
C GLY A 241 3.05 1.36 9.71
N LEU A 242 2.31 0.26 9.78
CA LEU A 242 1.92 -0.41 11.04
C LEU A 242 3.11 -0.76 11.95
N PRO A 243 4.31 -1.15 11.44
CA PRO A 243 5.47 -1.42 12.29
C PRO A 243 5.97 -0.21 13.11
N ALA A 244 5.63 1.02 12.72
CA ALA A 244 5.98 2.22 13.49
C ALA A 244 5.03 2.49 14.68
N ARG A 245 3.95 1.72 14.81
CA ARG A 245 2.96 1.89 15.89
C ARG A 245 3.55 1.50 17.25
N VAL A 246 3.47 2.44 18.19
CA VAL A 246 3.72 2.17 19.61
C VAL A 246 2.38 2.27 20.35
N PRO A 247 1.82 1.17 20.89
CA PRO A 247 0.43 1.11 21.38
C PRO A 247 0.05 2.24 22.35
N ASP A 248 0.93 2.59 23.29
CA ASP A 248 0.67 3.61 24.31
C ASP A 248 1.02 5.05 23.87
N LYS A 249 1.40 5.24 22.60
CA LYS A 249 1.76 6.54 22.02
C LYS A 249 1.01 6.78 20.72
N VAL A 250 -0.26 6.39 20.64
CA VAL A 250 -1.09 6.62 19.45
C VAL A 250 -1.87 7.92 19.60
N VAL A 251 -1.77 8.79 18.59
CA VAL A 251 -2.61 9.98 18.47
C VAL A 251 -3.34 9.93 17.13
N PHE A 252 -4.66 10.09 17.17
CA PHE A 252 -5.49 10.24 16.00
C PHE A 252 -5.57 11.72 15.63
N VAL A 253 -5.23 12.05 14.39
CA VAL A 253 -5.38 13.39 13.83
C VAL A 253 -6.24 13.32 12.59
N CYS A 254 -7.16 14.27 12.42
CA CYS A 254 -8.02 14.32 11.24
C CYS A 254 -8.08 15.74 10.69
N VAL A 255 -7.82 15.89 9.40
CA VAL A 255 -8.10 17.12 8.64
C VAL A 255 -9.53 17.03 8.15
N SER A 256 -10.44 17.67 8.88
CA SER A 256 -11.89 17.53 8.68
C SER A 256 -12.43 18.25 7.43
N THR A 257 -11.58 18.94 6.68
CA THR A 257 -11.92 19.60 5.42
C THR A 257 -11.52 18.78 4.20
N GLY A 258 -10.80 17.67 4.38
CA GLY A 258 -10.23 16.89 3.27
C GLY A 258 -9.12 17.62 2.51
N ASN A 259 -8.68 18.80 2.98
CA ASN A 259 -7.72 19.61 2.25
C ASN A 259 -6.33 18.97 2.28
N SER A 260 -5.93 18.44 1.12
CA SER A 260 -4.64 17.76 0.94
C SER A 260 -3.44 18.68 1.16
N GLU A 261 -3.53 19.97 0.84
CA GLU A 261 -2.40 20.89 1.05
C GLU A 261 -2.13 21.09 2.54
N VAL A 262 -3.18 21.32 3.32
CA VAL A 262 -3.09 21.44 4.79
C VAL A 262 -2.52 20.16 5.42
N ALA A 263 -2.98 19.00 4.93
CA ALA A 263 -2.49 17.71 5.36
C ALA A 263 -0.99 17.51 4.98
N ARG A 264 -0.56 17.91 3.78
CA ARG A 264 0.85 17.83 3.37
C ARG A 264 1.74 18.70 4.24
N GLN A 265 1.34 19.94 4.50
CA GLN A 265 2.09 20.85 5.38
C GLN A 265 2.30 20.23 6.77
N LEU A 266 1.27 19.62 7.34
CA LEU A 266 1.38 18.90 8.61
C LEU A 266 2.43 17.78 8.57
N VAL A 267 2.39 16.95 7.53
CA VAL A 267 3.33 15.83 7.36
C VAL A 267 4.76 16.33 7.13
N THR A 268 4.94 17.34 6.27
CA THR A 268 6.25 17.93 6.00
C THR A 268 6.89 18.46 7.28
N HIS A 269 6.16 19.18 8.12
CA HIS A 269 6.68 19.69 9.39
C HIS A 269 7.05 18.59 10.39
N ALA A 270 6.43 17.41 10.29
CA ALA A 270 6.80 16.27 11.13
C ALA A 270 8.10 15.57 10.67
N THR A 271 8.45 15.72 9.39
CA THR A 271 9.66 15.12 8.79
C THR A 271 10.90 16.01 8.84
N VAL A 272 10.74 17.31 9.13
CA VAL A 272 11.89 18.21 9.29
C VAL A 272 12.61 17.86 10.59
N ASP A 273 13.88 17.47 10.47
CA ASP A 273 14.74 17.29 11.62
C ASP A 273 14.95 18.63 12.33
N THR A 274 14.42 18.73 13.55
CA THR A 274 14.53 19.93 14.41
C THR A 274 15.76 19.89 15.31
N GLY A 275 16.69 18.94 15.11
CA GLY A 275 17.91 18.80 15.91
C GLY A 275 17.66 18.28 17.34
N GLY A 276 16.48 17.69 17.58
CA GLY A 276 16.08 17.09 18.85
C GLY A 276 16.32 15.58 18.91
N ASN A 277 15.91 14.94 20.01
CA ASN A 277 15.98 13.48 20.13
C ASN A 277 15.05 12.82 19.09
N HIS A 278 15.60 12.15 18.07
CA HIS A 278 14.84 11.51 16.97
C HIS A 278 13.82 10.47 17.45
N GLU A 279 14.00 9.88 18.64
CA GLU A 279 13.02 8.97 19.23
C GLU A 279 11.71 9.66 19.69
N ALA A 280 11.74 10.98 19.88
CA ALA A 280 10.59 11.77 20.32
C ALA A 280 9.80 12.41 19.16
N MET A 281 10.27 12.29 17.92
CA MET A 281 9.58 12.89 16.77
C MET A 281 8.27 12.16 16.44
N PRO A 282 7.20 12.90 16.12
CA PRO A 282 5.96 12.31 15.62
C PRO A 282 6.20 11.47 14.37
N LYS A 283 5.79 10.21 14.41
CA LYS A 283 5.90 9.28 13.28
C LYS A 283 4.52 9.03 12.69
N LEU A 284 4.32 9.39 11.43
CA LEU A 284 3.07 9.10 10.73
C LEU A 284 3.00 7.60 10.41
N ILE A 285 2.04 6.89 11.00
CA ILE A 285 1.86 5.44 10.82
C ILE A 285 1.12 5.19 9.51
N GLN A 286 -0.06 5.78 9.36
CA GLN A 286 -0.91 5.57 8.20
C GLN A 286 -1.88 6.73 7.99
N THR A 287 -2.37 6.84 6.75
CA THR A 287 -3.33 7.85 6.32
C THR A 287 -4.51 7.18 5.60
N ARG A 288 -5.65 7.86 5.61
CA ARG A 288 -6.81 7.48 4.81
C ARG A 288 -7.63 8.72 4.48
N GLN A 289 -7.85 8.99 3.20
CA GLN A 289 -8.80 9.99 2.73
C GLN A 289 -10.07 9.32 2.22
N PHE A 290 -11.21 9.74 2.78
CA PHE A 290 -12.52 9.22 2.41
C PHE A 290 -13.63 10.16 2.88
N ARG A 291 -14.86 9.90 2.44
CA ARG A 291 -16.04 10.65 2.85
C ARG A 291 -16.75 9.95 4.01
N VAL A 292 -17.10 10.72 5.04
CA VAL A 292 -17.94 10.27 6.17
C VAL A 292 -19.34 10.89 6.09
N SER A 293 -20.35 10.08 6.39
CA SER A 293 -21.73 10.57 6.57
C SER A 293 -21.87 11.45 7.82
N PRO A 294 -22.94 12.25 7.95
CA PRO A 294 -23.19 13.02 9.18
C PRO A 294 -23.24 12.17 10.45
N VAL A 295 -23.70 10.92 10.37
CA VAL A 295 -23.74 9.98 11.50
C VAL A 295 -22.33 9.52 11.89
N GLN A 296 -21.52 9.14 10.89
CA GLN A 296 -20.12 8.78 11.11
C GLN A 296 -19.33 9.98 11.65
N ALA A 297 -19.53 11.19 11.12
CA ALA A 297 -18.87 12.41 11.61
C ALA A 297 -19.23 12.73 13.07
N LYS A 298 -20.50 12.59 13.47
CA LYS A 298 -20.92 12.72 14.87
C LYS A 298 -20.24 11.68 15.78
N THR A 299 -20.09 10.45 15.29
CA THR A 299 -19.40 9.37 16.01
C THR A 299 -17.89 9.65 16.12
N LEU A 300 -17.27 10.15 15.05
CA LEU A 300 -15.84 10.45 14.99
C LEU A 300 -15.48 11.62 15.91
N PHE A 301 -16.15 12.76 15.75
CA PHE A 301 -15.78 14.03 16.39
C PHE A 301 -16.48 14.30 17.72
N GLY A 302 -17.52 13.52 18.05
CA GLY A 302 -18.27 13.64 19.30
C GLY A 302 -18.80 15.07 19.52
N LYS A 303 -18.45 15.67 20.66
CA LYS A 303 -18.87 17.03 21.02
C LYS A 303 -18.38 18.10 20.03
N GLN A 304 -17.30 17.84 19.31
CA GLN A 304 -16.72 18.75 18.31
C GLN A 304 -17.32 18.55 16.90
N ALA A 305 -18.30 17.65 16.74
CA ALA A 305 -18.86 17.38 15.42
C ALA A 305 -19.39 18.64 14.72
N ALA A 306 -20.08 19.53 15.43
CA ALA A 306 -20.64 20.75 14.84
C ALA A 306 -19.56 21.65 14.19
N SER A 307 -18.37 21.77 14.80
CA SER A 307 -17.28 22.58 14.25
C SER A 307 -16.60 21.94 13.04
N HIS A 308 -16.57 20.60 12.99
CA HIS A 308 -15.91 19.84 11.93
C HIS A 308 -16.81 19.48 10.74
N ILE A 309 -18.14 19.57 10.89
CA ILE A 309 -19.10 19.37 9.79
C ILE A 309 -19.61 20.66 9.16
N LYS A 310 -19.23 21.84 9.70
CA LYS A 310 -19.76 23.15 9.25
C LYS A 310 -19.54 23.45 7.76
N ASN A 311 -18.47 22.89 7.18
CA ASN A 311 -18.08 23.07 5.78
C ASN A 311 -18.42 21.84 4.91
N ALA A 312 -19.28 20.93 5.39
CA ALA A 312 -19.70 19.77 4.61
C ALA A 312 -20.36 20.21 3.29
N THR A 313 -19.92 19.64 2.17
CA THR A 313 -20.54 19.88 0.86
C THR A 313 -21.28 18.61 0.38
N GLY A 314 -22.58 18.74 0.12
CA GLY A 314 -23.42 17.63 -0.36
C GLY A 314 -23.62 16.51 0.68
N ASN A 315 -23.42 15.25 0.26
CA ASN A 315 -23.80 14.02 1.00
C ASN A 315 -22.82 13.58 2.12
N GLY A 316 -21.90 14.43 2.58
CA GLY A 316 -20.97 14.05 3.65
C GLY A 316 -19.80 15.01 3.81
N VAL A 317 -18.87 14.65 4.70
CA VAL A 317 -17.63 15.40 4.94
C VAL A 317 -16.47 14.60 4.37
N GLU A 318 -15.69 15.20 3.49
CA GLU A 318 -14.41 14.64 3.10
C GLU A 318 -13.39 14.87 4.21
N ILE A 319 -12.69 13.81 4.60
CA ILE A 319 -11.70 13.87 5.68
C ILE A 319 -10.41 13.20 5.25
N ILE A 320 -9.30 13.64 5.83
CA ILE A 320 -8.03 12.90 5.83
C ILE A 320 -7.75 12.48 7.26
N ALA A 321 -7.97 11.20 7.56
CA ALA A 321 -7.65 10.59 8.83
C ALA A 321 -6.18 10.18 8.85
N MET A 322 -5.53 10.36 10.00
CA MET A 322 -4.12 10.08 10.20
C MET A 322 -3.92 9.41 11.56
N GLU A 323 -3.14 8.34 11.56
CA GLU A 323 -2.66 7.72 12.78
C GLU A 323 -1.19 8.06 12.99
N TRP A 324 -0.85 8.55 14.18
CA TRP A 324 0.49 8.96 14.54
C TRP A 324 1.00 8.17 15.74
N SER A 325 2.27 7.80 15.72
CA SER A 325 3.05 7.36 16.88
C SER A 325 3.74 8.58 17.48
N ALA A 326 3.14 9.18 18.50
CA ALA A 326 3.57 10.46 19.09
C ALA A 326 2.96 10.67 20.50
N THR A 327 3.48 11.65 21.23
CA THR A 327 2.75 12.22 22.39
C THR A 327 1.74 13.27 21.93
N THR A 328 0.74 13.54 22.75
CA THR A 328 -0.25 14.60 22.45
C THR A 328 0.42 15.98 22.37
N GLU A 329 1.41 16.21 23.22
CA GLU A 329 2.20 17.43 23.30
C GLU A 329 2.99 17.65 22.01
N ALA A 330 3.60 16.59 21.46
CA ALA A 330 4.34 16.69 20.21
C ALA A 330 3.43 17.03 19.02
N ILE A 331 2.23 16.42 18.95
CA ILE A 331 1.23 16.76 17.92
C ILE A 331 0.72 18.19 18.09
N ARG A 332 0.47 18.65 19.32
CA ARG A 332 0.07 20.06 19.56
C ARG A 332 1.15 21.04 19.17
N ALA A 333 2.42 20.75 19.48
CA ALA A 333 3.55 21.57 19.07
C ALA A 333 3.65 21.66 17.54
N LEU A 334 3.47 20.53 16.84
CA LEU A 334 3.44 20.47 15.39
C LEU A 334 2.31 21.34 14.81
N LEU A 335 1.10 21.24 15.37
CA LEU A 335 -0.06 22.03 14.93
C LEU A 335 0.02 23.52 15.28
N ALA A 336 0.91 23.92 16.19
CA ALA A 336 1.15 25.31 16.55
C ALA A 336 2.02 26.07 15.52
N HIS A 337 2.61 25.36 14.56
CA HIS A 337 3.41 25.96 13.49
C HIS A 337 2.63 27.06 12.76
N GLU A 338 3.26 28.20 12.51
CA GLU A 338 2.61 29.41 11.97
C GLU A 338 1.81 29.16 10.69
N SER A 339 2.35 28.34 9.78
CA SER A 339 1.69 27.98 8.52
C SER A 339 0.38 27.20 8.71
N LEU A 340 0.20 26.54 9.86
CA LEU A 340 -0.98 25.73 10.17
C LEU A 340 -2.02 26.49 11.01
N GLN A 341 -1.65 27.62 11.63
CA GLN A 341 -2.52 28.36 12.55
C GLN A 341 -3.82 28.83 11.87
N GLN A 342 -3.73 29.31 10.62
CA GLN A 342 -4.91 29.70 9.83
C GLN A 342 -5.88 28.52 9.58
N HIS A 343 -5.41 27.29 9.70
CA HIS A 343 -6.18 26.06 9.50
C HIS A 343 -6.54 25.35 10.81
N ALA A 344 -6.22 25.92 11.98
CA ALA A 344 -6.42 25.29 13.28
C ALA A 344 -7.82 24.67 13.48
N SER A 345 -8.87 25.34 13.01
CA SER A 345 -10.26 24.83 13.12
C SER A 345 -10.58 23.60 12.26
N SER A 346 -9.68 23.21 11.36
CA SER A 346 -9.81 22.02 10.49
C SER A 346 -9.24 20.77 11.13
N PHE A 347 -8.40 20.90 12.16
CA PHE A 347 -7.74 19.76 12.80
C PHE A 347 -8.56 19.26 13.98
N TYR A 348 -8.89 17.98 13.95
CA TYR A 348 -9.37 17.23 15.11
C TYR A 348 -8.23 16.36 15.64
N VAL A 349 -8.01 16.38 16.96
CA VAL A 349 -6.96 15.60 17.63
C VAL A 349 -7.58 14.81 18.78
N GLU A 350 -7.28 13.51 18.84
CA GLU A 350 -7.76 12.61 19.88
C GLU A 350 -6.64 11.65 20.30
N ALA A 351 -6.35 11.60 21.59
CA ALA A 351 -5.30 10.74 22.15
C ALA A 351 -5.86 9.70 23.12
N ALA A 352 -6.83 10.07 23.97
CA ALA A 352 -7.37 9.19 25.00
C ALA A 352 -8.14 8.00 24.42
N SER A 353 -8.81 8.20 23.28
CA SER A 353 -9.54 7.15 22.56
C SER A 353 -9.02 6.95 21.13
N ALA A 354 -7.75 7.27 20.88
CA ALA A 354 -7.16 7.24 19.54
C ALA A 354 -7.35 5.88 18.84
N ALA A 355 -7.07 4.78 19.54
CA ALA A 355 -7.23 3.43 19.01
C ALA A 355 -8.67 3.15 18.50
N ALA A 356 -9.69 3.60 19.23
CA ALA A 356 -11.08 3.45 18.80
C ALA A 356 -11.40 4.30 17.56
N LYS A 357 -10.82 5.50 17.43
CA LYS A 357 -10.97 6.34 16.23
C LYS A 357 -10.29 5.71 15.02
N VAL A 358 -9.11 5.14 15.21
CA VAL A 358 -8.39 4.37 14.19
C VAL A 358 -9.22 3.16 13.75
N ASP A 359 -9.77 2.39 14.69
CA ASP A 359 -10.56 1.19 14.35
C ASP A 359 -11.82 1.54 13.52
N LEU A 360 -12.53 2.61 13.90
CA LEU A 360 -13.62 3.17 13.08
C LEU A 360 -13.16 3.47 11.65
N CYS A 361 -12.05 4.19 11.53
CA CYS A 361 -11.54 4.69 10.26
C CYS A 361 -10.83 3.67 9.38
N TRP A 362 -10.36 2.52 9.88
CA TRP A 362 -9.64 1.52 9.05
C TRP A 362 -10.29 0.13 9.05
N SER A 363 -11.03 -0.24 10.10
CA SER A 363 -11.62 -1.58 10.23
C SER A 363 -13.13 -1.58 10.00
N GLU A 364 -13.85 -0.63 10.61
CA GLU A 364 -15.33 -0.65 10.58
C GLU A 364 -15.91 0.01 9.33
N TRP A 365 -15.40 1.20 8.97
CA TRP A 365 -15.99 2.00 7.89
C TRP A 365 -15.46 1.59 6.52
N LYS A 366 -16.37 1.06 5.71
CA LYS A 366 -16.13 0.84 4.28
C LYS A 366 -16.22 2.16 3.53
N GLU A 367 -15.51 2.24 2.39
CA GLU A 367 -15.72 3.35 1.47
C GLU A 367 -17.19 3.38 1.05
N VAL A 368 -17.81 4.56 1.15
CA VAL A 368 -19.09 4.81 0.53
C VAL A 368 -18.77 5.02 -0.95
N ILE A 369 -18.87 3.93 -1.73
CA ILE A 369 -18.67 3.95 -3.20
C ILE A 369 -19.78 4.76 -3.86
#